data_AF-A0A327WZD2-F1
#
_entry.id   AF-A0A327WZD2-F1
#
_cell.length_a   1.000
_cell.length_b   1.000
_cell.length_c   1.000
_cell.angle_alpha   90.00
_cell.angle_beta   90.00
_cell.angle_gamma   90.00
#
_symmetry.space_group_name_H-M   'P 1'
#
loop_
_entity.id
_entity.type
_entity.pdbx_description
1 polymer ?
#
loop_
_entity_poly.entity_id
_entity_poly.type
_entity_poly.pdbx_seq_one_letter_code
_entity_poly.pdbx_strand_id
1 'polypeptide(L)'
;MNYFKILASTLLFLLGSFGHWYIMYWQFKSERWIRSPVPYLLAIGCTWIWIKASEYGVAGFNGSMWSNRFLFFVTGVIAGSILYPIHYGQPFTMKVLVQLMLALSIIVVSVWWK
;
A
#
# COMPACT_ATOMS: atom_id res chain seq x y z
N MET A 1 -10.36 -18.17 8.73
CA MET A 1 -10.06 -16.81 8.24
C MET A 1 -10.72 -15.84 9.20
N ASN A 2 -10.00 -14.84 9.71
CA ASN A 2 -10.53 -13.86 10.66
C ASN A 2 -10.71 -12.50 9.97
N TYR A 3 -11.96 -12.18 9.60
CA TYR A 3 -12.30 -10.98 8.84
C TYR A 3 -12.02 -9.67 9.57
N PHE A 4 -12.18 -9.63 10.90
CA PHE A 4 -11.87 -8.45 11.69
C PHE A 4 -10.37 -8.09 11.60
N LYS A 5 -9.50 -9.11 11.74
CA LYS A 5 -8.05 -8.92 11.58
C LYS A 5 -7.66 -8.53 10.16
N ILE A 6 -8.33 -9.09 9.14
CA ILE A 6 -8.13 -8.68 7.74
C ILE A 6 -8.49 -7.21 7.58
N LEU A 7 -9.66 -6.76 8.06
CA LEU A 7 -10.06 -5.36 7.96
C LEU A 7 -9.06 -4.42 8.67
N ALA A 8 -8.64 -4.77 9.89
CA ALA A 8 -7.64 -4.00 10.63
C ALA A 8 -6.30 -3.93 9.87
N SER A 9 -5.84 -5.05 9.31
CA SER A 9 -4.66 -5.10 8.45
C SER A 9 -4.80 -4.22 7.22
N THR A 10 -5.94 -4.27 6.53
CA THR A 10 -6.24 -3.44 5.36
C THR A 10 -6.14 -1.95 5.68
N LEU A 11 -6.77 -1.50 6.77
CA LEU A 11 -6.76 -0.09 7.18
C LEU A 11 -5.33 0.38 7.56
N LEU A 12 -4.59 -0.45 8.29
CA LEU A 12 -3.20 -0.14 8.66
C LEU A 12 -2.28 -0.12 7.44
N PHE A 13 -2.39 -1.09 6.52
CA PHE A 13 -1.62 -1.10 5.28
C PHE A 13 -1.96 0.08 4.39
N LEU A 14 -3.24 0.49 4.33
CA LEU A 14 -3.64 1.67 3.58
C LEU A 14 -3.00 2.93 4.19
N LEU A 15 -3.13 3.12 5.51
CA LEU A 15 -2.49 4.25 6.21
C LEU A 15 -0.97 4.27 5.99
N GLY A 16 -0.31 3.12 6.15
CA GLY A 16 1.11 2.97 5.91
C GLY A 16 1.50 3.21 4.44
N SER A 17 0.65 2.82 3.48
CA SER A 17 0.86 3.05 2.05
C SER A 17 0.80 4.53 1.69
N PHE A 18 -0.14 5.30 2.26
CA PHE A 18 -0.16 6.76 2.13
C PHE A 18 1.11 7.39 2.70
N GLY A 19 1.51 7.00 3.92
CA GLY A 19 2.74 7.50 4.56
C GLY A 19 3.99 7.19 3.73
N HIS A 20 4.13 5.95 3.28
CA HIS A 20 5.22 5.53 2.39
C HIS A 20 5.27 6.33 1.10
N TRP A 21 4.11 6.61 0.50
CA TRP A 21 4.06 7.40 -0.70
C TRP A 21 4.65 8.80 -0.45
N TYR A 22 4.31 9.47 0.66
CA TYR A 22 4.92 10.76 0.99
C TYR A 22 6.42 10.63 1.26
N ILE A 23 6.85 9.61 2.01
CA ILE A 23 8.28 9.35 2.26
C ILE A 23 9.06 9.29 0.94
N MET A 24 8.58 8.48 -0.01
CA MET A 24 9.31 8.16 -1.24
C MET A 24 9.12 9.19 -2.35
N TYR A 25 7.92 9.73 -2.52
CA TYR A 25 7.59 10.48 -3.72
C TYR A 25 7.49 11.98 -3.47
N TRP A 26 7.33 12.47 -2.24
CA TRP A 26 7.24 13.92 -2.03
C TRP A 26 8.53 14.67 -2.39
N GLN A 27 9.67 13.98 -2.45
CA GLN A 27 10.93 14.54 -2.92
C GLN A 27 10.86 15.15 -4.32
N PHE A 28 10.00 14.64 -5.21
CA PHE A 28 9.86 15.19 -6.56
C PHE A 28 9.02 16.47 -6.62
N LYS A 29 8.38 16.85 -5.50
CA LYS A 29 7.70 18.14 -5.31
C LYS A 29 8.55 19.15 -4.54
N SER A 30 9.46 18.68 -3.68
CA SER A 30 10.29 19.55 -2.86
C SER A 30 11.67 18.94 -2.59
N GLU A 31 12.72 19.61 -3.08
CA GLU A 31 14.12 19.21 -2.83
C GLU A 31 14.48 19.25 -1.33
N ARG A 32 13.79 20.06 -0.53
CA ARG A 32 14.01 20.14 0.92
C ARG A 32 13.53 18.88 1.65
N TRP A 33 12.65 18.09 1.05
CA TRP A 33 12.07 16.91 1.68
C TRP A 33 13.14 15.94 2.19
N ILE A 34 14.02 15.50 1.28
CA ILE A 34 15.12 14.55 1.60
C ILE A 34 16.20 15.15 2.49
N ARG A 35 16.33 16.49 2.51
CA ARG A 35 17.31 17.18 3.36
C ARG A 35 16.78 17.43 4.78
N SER A 36 15.47 17.29 4.97
CA SER A 36 14.82 17.47 6.25
C SER A 36 14.75 16.15 7.03
N PRO A 37 14.64 16.17 8.37
CA PRO A 37 14.43 14.95 9.15
C PRO A 37 13.04 14.34 8.98
N VAL A 38 12.09 15.06 8.35
CA VAL A 38 10.66 14.70 8.31
C VAL A 38 10.37 13.33 7.68
N PRO A 39 10.83 12.99 6.45
CA PRO A 39 10.57 11.67 5.87
C PRO A 39 11.13 10.52 6.71
N TYR A 40 12.26 10.75 7.38
CA TYR A 40 12.90 9.73 8.21
C TYR A 40 12.16 9.51 9.53
N LEU A 41 11.66 10.58 10.16
CA LEU A 41 10.79 10.46 11.33
C LEU A 41 9.45 9.80 10.98
N LEU A 42 8.87 10.16 9.83
CA LEU A 42 7.67 9.52 9.31
C LEU A 42 7.89 8.03 9.04
N ALA A 43 9.07 7.65 8.54
CA ALA A 43 9.43 6.25 8.30
C ALA A 43 9.40 5.42 9.58
N ILE A 44 9.86 5.93 10.72
CA ILE A 44 9.82 5.22 12.02
C ILE A 44 8.36 4.86 12.37
N GLY A 45 7.44 5.81 12.24
CA GLY A 45 6.01 5.58 12.49
C GLY A 45 5.40 4.59 11.49
N CYS A 46 5.67 4.77 10.20
CA CYS A 46 5.19 3.89 9.14
C CYS A 46 5.71 2.44 9.29
N THR A 47 6.95 2.26 9.75
CA THR A 47 7.52 0.93 10.03
C THR A 47 6.68 0.21 11.08
N TRP A 48 6.33 0.87 12.19
CA TRP A 48 5.47 0.26 13.21
C TRP A 48 4.09 -0.12 12.65
N ILE A 49 3.47 0.78 11.88
CA ILE A 49 2.16 0.55 11.26
C ILE A 49 2.19 -0.69 10.37
N TRP A 50 3.21 -0.84 9.53
CA TRP A 50 3.32 -1.99 8.63
C TRP A 50 3.66 -3.30 9.33
N ILE A 51 4.45 -3.26 10.41
CA ILE A 51 4.68 -4.46 11.23
C ILE A 51 3.35 -4.95 11.81
N LYS A 52 2.54 -4.06 12.41
CA LYS A 52 1.21 -4.42 12.95
C LYS A 52 0.24 -4.85 11.85
N ALA A 53 0.25 -4.18 10.70
CA ALA A 53 -0.59 -4.55 9.56
C ALA A 53 -0.28 -5.97 9.08
N SER A 54 1.00 -6.31 8.96
CA SER A 54 1.46 -7.63 8.53
C SER A 54 1.11 -8.71 9.57
N GLU A 55 1.32 -8.45 10.85
CA GLU A 55 0.92 -9.35 11.94
C GLU A 55 -0.57 -9.70 11.87
N TYR A 56 -1.44 -8.68 11.75
CA TYR A 56 -2.87 -8.88 11.66
C TYR A 56 -3.29 -9.54 10.35
N GLY A 57 -2.66 -9.20 9.23
CA GLY A 57 -3.01 -9.76 7.93
C GLY A 57 -2.67 -11.24 7.86
N VAL A 58 -1.46 -11.64 8.23
CA VAL A 58 -1.07 -13.06 8.30
C VAL A 58 -1.97 -13.84 9.27
N ALA A 59 -2.25 -13.31 10.46
CA ALA A 59 -3.17 -13.94 11.40
C ALA A 59 -4.62 -14.00 10.87
N GLY A 60 -5.04 -13.00 10.09
CA GLY A 60 -6.35 -12.93 9.44
C GLY A 60 -6.52 -13.99 8.33
N PHE A 61 -5.48 -14.19 7.52
CA PHE A 61 -5.42 -15.17 6.45
C PHE A 61 -4.93 -16.56 6.91
N ASN A 62 -5.16 -16.93 8.17
CA ASN A 62 -4.81 -18.24 8.73
C ASN A 62 -3.33 -18.64 8.51
N GLY A 63 -2.40 -17.69 8.61
CA GLY A 63 -0.96 -17.92 8.41
C GLY A 63 -0.46 -17.72 6.98
N SER A 64 -1.34 -17.44 6.01
CA SER A 64 -0.92 -17.21 4.62
C SER A 64 -0.15 -15.88 4.46
N MET A 65 1.16 -15.98 4.26
CA MET A 65 2.02 -14.84 3.96
C MET A 65 1.75 -14.25 2.57
N TRP A 66 1.41 -15.09 1.59
CA TRP A 66 1.09 -14.67 0.23
C TRP A 66 -0.17 -13.81 0.18
N SER A 67 -1.24 -14.24 0.85
CA SER A 67 -2.48 -13.45 0.91
C SER A 67 -2.25 -12.09 1.56
N ASN A 68 -1.45 -12.04 2.63
CA ASN A 68 -1.02 -10.79 3.26
C ASN A 68 -0.17 -9.90 2.32
N ARG A 69 0.74 -10.50 1.54
CA ARG A 69 1.57 -9.77 0.56
C ARG A 69 0.72 -9.13 -0.54
N PHE A 70 -0.30 -9.82 -1.02
CA PHE A 70 -1.23 -9.25 -1.99
C PHE A 70 -2.08 -8.14 -1.37
N LEU A 71 -2.52 -8.27 -0.12
CA LEU A 71 -3.21 -7.19 0.58
C LEU A 71 -2.34 -5.91 0.68
N PHE A 72 -1.06 -6.06 1.02
CA PHE A 72 -0.09 -4.97 1.00
C PHE A 72 0.06 -4.35 -0.40
N PHE A 73 0.17 -5.17 -1.44
CA PHE A 73 0.26 -4.68 -2.82
C PHE A 73 -0.96 -3.85 -3.24
N VAL A 74 -2.17 -4.35 -2.98
CA VAL A 74 -3.42 -3.68 -3.35
C VAL A 74 -3.59 -2.34 -2.67
N THR A 75 -3.32 -2.28 -1.37
CA THR A 75 -3.40 -1.02 -0.61
C THR A 75 -2.38 0.02 -1.08
N GLY A 76 -1.18 -0.41 -1.49
CA GLY A 76 -0.19 0.45 -2.13
C GLY A 76 -0.64 1.01 -3.48
N VAL A 77 -1.25 0.15 -4.30
CA VAL A 77 -1.85 0.57 -5.59
C VAL A 77 -2.96 1.60 -5.37
N ILE A 78 -3.84 1.39 -4.38
CA ILE A 78 -4.91 2.35 -4.04
C ILE A 78 -4.33 3.70 -3.60
N ALA A 79 -3.31 3.70 -2.73
CA ALA A 79 -2.69 4.95 -2.28
C ALA A 79 -2.08 5.72 -3.47
N GLY A 80 -1.34 5.04 -4.36
CA GLY A 80 -0.76 5.65 -5.55
C GLY A 80 -1.82 6.16 -6.53
N SER A 81 -2.89 5.41 -6.74
CA SER A 81 -3.98 5.76 -7.64
C SER A 81 -4.68 7.05 -7.23
N ILE A 82 -4.68 7.38 -5.93
CA ILE A 82 -5.22 8.64 -5.40
C ILE A 82 -4.17 9.76 -5.44
N LEU A 83 -2.95 9.50 -4.98
CA LEU A 83 -1.96 10.55 -4.73
C LEU A 83 -1.25 11.04 -6.00
N TYR A 84 -1.04 10.19 -7.01
CA TYR A 84 -0.40 10.62 -8.26
C TYR A 84 -1.26 11.62 -9.04
N PRO A 85 -2.58 11.40 -9.26
CA PRO A 85 -3.42 12.43 -9.86
C PRO A 85 -3.47 13.73 -9.05
N ILE A 86 -3.59 13.64 -7.72
CA ILE A 86 -3.72 14.83 -6.87
C ILE A 86 -2.45 15.70 -6.86
N HIS A 87 -1.28 15.08 -6.66
CA HIS A 87 -0.05 15.85 -6.42
C HIS A 87 0.79 16.09 -7.67
N TYR A 88 0.71 15.17 -8.64
CA TYR A 88 1.50 15.22 -9.88
C TYR A 88 0.67 15.48 -11.12
N GLY A 89 -0.66 15.57 -11.01
CA GLY A 89 -1.54 15.75 -12.17
C GLY A 89 -1.40 14.62 -13.19
N GLN A 90 -0.99 13.43 -12.76
CA GLN A 90 -0.83 12.26 -13.64
C GLN A 90 -2.16 11.50 -13.71
N PRO A 91 -2.96 11.67 -14.78
CA PRO A 91 -4.24 10.98 -14.89
C PRO A 91 -4.04 9.48 -15.14
N PHE A 92 -5.11 8.73 -14.95
CA PHE A 92 -5.17 7.32 -15.37
C PHE A 92 -5.14 7.24 -16.89
N THR A 93 -3.95 6.98 -17.44
CA THR A 93 -3.81 6.65 -18.85
C THR A 93 -4.30 5.23 -19.12
N MET A 94 -4.55 4.91 -20.38
CA MET A 94 -4.90 3.54 -20.78
C MET A 94 -3.84 2.52 -20.31
N LYS A 95 -2.55 2.91 -20.32
CA LYS A 95 -1.46 2.08 -19.79
C LYS A 95 -1.66 1.78 -18.30
N VAL A 96 -1.99 2.79 -17.49
CA VAL A 96 -2.24 2.60 -16.05
C VAL A 96 -3.45 1.71 -15.82
N LEU A 97 -4.53 1.90 -16.59
CA LEU A 97 -5.73 1.06 -16.48
C LEU A 97 -5.43 -0.41 -16.79
N VAL A 98 -4.66 -0.70 -17.86
CA VAL A 98 -4.24 -2.07 -18.19
C VAL A 98 -3.40 -2.66 -17.07
N GLN A 99 -2.48 -1.90 -16.48
CA GLN A 99 -1.69 -2.36 -15.33
C GLN A 99 -2.55 -2.65 -14.10
N LEU A 100 -3.58 -1.84 -13.83
CA LEU A 100 -4.53 -2.08 -12.75
C LEU A 100 -5.39 -3.32 -13.01
N MET A 101 -5.78 -3.58 -14.26
CA MET A 101 -6.48 -4.81 -14.63
C MET A 101 -5.60 -6.04 -14.42
N LEU A 102 -4.32 -5.98 -14.80
CA LEU A 102 -3.36 -7.08 -14.54
C LEU A 102 -3.19 -7.32 -13.03
N ALA A 103 -3.08 -6.24 -12.25
CA ALA A 103 -3.05 -6.32 -10.78
C ALA A 103 -4.32 -7.00 -10.22
N LEU A 104 -5.49 -6.67 -10.76
CA LEU A 104 -6.75 -7.30 -10.38
C LEU A 104 -6.79 -8.79 -10.73
N SER A 105 -6.30 -9.18 -11.91
CA SER A 105 -6.22 -10.59 -12.32
C SER A 105 -5.36 -11.41 -11.35
N ILE A 106 -4.24 -10.86 -10.87
CA ILE A 106 -3.40 -11.50 -9.85
C ILE A 106 -4.19 -11.76 -8.55
N ILE A 107 -5.00 -10.81 -8.12
CA ILE A 107 -5.86 -10.97 -6.93
C ILE A 107 -6.91 -12.06 -7.17
N VAL A 108 -7.59 -12.06 -8.32
CA VAL A 108 -8.61 -13.08 -8.65
C VAL A 108 -8.01 -14.48 -8.59
N VAL A 109 -6.84 -14.68 -9.22
CA VAL A 109 -6.10 -15.96 -9.14
C VAL A 109 -5.80 -16.31 -7.69
N SER A 110 -5.33 -15.36 -6.89
CA SER A 110 -4.98 -15.60 -5.49
C SER A 110 -6.16 -15.96 -4.58
N VAL A 111 -7.38 -15.53 -4.92
CA VAL A 111 -8.60 -15.83 -4.13
C VAL A 111 -9.28 -17.12 -4.60
N TRP A 112 -9.31 -17.36 -5.91
CA TRP A 112 -10.14 -18.43 -6.51
C TRP A 112 -9.36 -19.68 -6.88
N TRP A 113 -8.05 -19.57 -7.14
CA TRP A 113 -7.20 -20.71 -7.41
C TRP A 113 -6.60 -21.21 -6.10
N LYS A 114 -7.06 -22.39 -5.65
CA LYS A 114 -6.54 -23.07 -4.44
C LYS A 114 -5.27 -23.85 -4.73
#